data_AF-A0A8C2CVD8-F1
#
_entry.id   AF-A0A8C2CVD8-F1
#
_cell.length_a   1.000
_cell.length_b   1.000
_cell.length_c   1.000
_cell.angle_alpha   90.00
_cell.angle_beta   90.00
_cell.angle_gamma   90.00
#
_symmetry.space_group_name_H-M   'P 1'
#
loop_
_entity.id
_entity.type
_entity.pdbx_description
1 polymer ?
#
loop_
_entity_poly.entity_id
_entity_poly.type
_entity_poly.pdbx_seq_one_letter_code
_entity_poly.pdbx_strand_id
1 'polypeptide(L)'
;MILFVEEFPAVVPYRAEEITIPADVTPERVPTHIVDYSGIKQEIKLYYLCSPFTVCVCLRVPLILVGNKSDLVEHSSMETVLPIMNKYIFCSAKNLKNISELFYYAQKAVLHPTGPLYCPEKKEMRSACVRALTRIFKVSDLDNDGILNDHELTFFQRTCFNTPLAPQALEDVKNVVRKNLTDGVRDNGLTLKGFLFLHTLFIQRGRHETTWAVLRRFGYDDDLELHQDYLFPLLKIPPDCTTELNHNAYLFLQSVFDKHDKDRDYALSPEELMDLFDVFPYVPWGLDVNSTVCTNDQGWITYQGYLSQWTLTTYLDVQRCLEYLGYLGYSIIAEQESQASAIAVTRDKKHDLQKKQTQRNVFRCHVFGITGSGKTGFLQGFLGRNLVVNFDFLSETELSCDIVCLIYDVSNPCSFEYCAQIFKQYFMDSKTPCMLIAAKSDLPETKQQYCMTPLEFCRKHKMPPPQSYTCNTAVAPSKDIFIKLTTMAVYPHITHADLKSSTFWLRASVGATVCAMLGFAMYRALLRPR
;
A
#
# COMPACT_ATOMS: atom_id res chain seq x y z
N MET A 1 -26.77 0.17 -34.14
CA MET A 1 -27.94 0.56 -34.96
C MET A 1 -28.73 1.58 -34.16
N ILE A 2 -28.85 2.81 -34.67
CA ILE A 2 -29.34 4.00 -33.95
C ILE A 2 -30.87 3.91 -33.84
N LEU A 3 -31.42 3.87 -32.62
CA LEU A 3 -32.88 3.82 -32.38
C LEU A 3 -33.56 5.21 -32.47
N PHE A 4 -33.03 6.08 -33.31
CA PHE A 4 -33.61 7.38 -33.72
C PHE A 4 -33.76 7.42 -35.24
N VAL A 5 -34.20 6.33 -35.86
CA VAL A 5 -34.78 6.39 -37.21
C VAL A 5 -36.28 6.62 -37.02
N GLU A 6 -36.81 7.69 -37.61
CA GLU A 6 -38.23 8.09 -37.54
C GLU A 6 -39.22 7.04 -38.10
N GLU A 7 -38.73 5.94 -38.66
CA GLU A 7 -39.54 4.82 -39.14
C GLU A 7 -39.51 3.65 -38.15
N PHE A 8 -40.64 3.42 -37.48
CA PHE A 8 -40.87 2.21 -36.71
C PHE A 8 -41.03 1.02 -37.66
N PRO A 9 -40.26 -0.09 -37.48
CA PRO A 9 -40.52 -1.30 -38.24
C PRO A 9 -41.91 -1.84 -37.90
N ALA A 10 -42.66 -2.30 -38.91
CA ALA A 10 -44.01 -2.84 -38.74
C ALA A 10 -44.07 -4.05 -37.78
N VAL A 11 -42.92 -4.72 -37.58
CA VAL A 11 -42.72 -5.78 -36.60
C VAL A 11 -41.51 -5.41 -35.74
N VAL A 12 -41.73 -5.15 -34.46
CA VAL A 12 -40.65 -4.89 -33.49
C VAL A 12 -40.04 -6.24 -33.08
N PRO A 13 -38.73 -6.43 -33.18
CA PRO A 13 -38.08 -7.68 -32.77
C PRO A 13 -38.18 -7.88 -31.25
N TYR A 14 -38.35 -9.13 -30.82
CA TYR A 14 -38.38 -9.49 -29.39
C TYR A 14 -37.05 -9.25 -28.66
N ARG A 15 -35.95 -9.07 -29.40
CA ARG A 15 -34.63 -8.76 -28.86
C ARG A 15 -33.95 -7.73 -29.75
N ALA A 16 -33.52 -6.63 -29.15
CA ALA A 16 -32.58 -5.71 -29.77
C ALA A 16 -31.16 -6.06 -29.30
N GLU A 17 -30.32 -6.51 -30.24
CA GLU A 17 -28.91 -6.81 -29.97
C GLU A 17 -28.12 -5.50 -29.87
N GLU A 18 -27.51 -5.30 -28.70
CA GLU A 18 -26.54 -4.26 -28.35
C GLU A 18 -26.81 -2.87 -28.95
N ILE A 19 -27.56 -2.07 -28.19
CA ILE A 19 -27.82 -0.66 -28.51
C ILE A 19 -26.99 0.24 -27.60
N THR A 20 -26.45 1.32 -28.15
CA THR A 20 -25.87 2.40 -27.37
C THR A 20 -26.89 3.53 -27.34
N ILE A 21 -27.31 3.93 -26.14
CA ILE A 21 -28.19 5.08 -25.96
C ILE A 21 -27.40 6.34 -26.37
N PRO A 22 -27.96 7.23 -27.21
CA PRO A 22 -27.19 8.36 -27.70
C PRO A 22 -26.87 9.37 -26.59
N ALA A 23 -25.78 10.12 -26.81
CA ALA A 23 -25.13 10.96 -25.79
C ALA A 23 -26.02 12.10 -25.26
N ASP A 24 -27.00 12.51 -26.05
CA ASP A 24 -28.03 13.50 -25.73
C ASP A 24 -29.06 12.99 -24.71
N VAL A 25 -29.24 11.68 -24.61
CA VAL A 25 -30.10 11.04 -23.60
C VAL A 25 -29.28 10.64 -22.38
N THR A 26 -28.10 10.06 -22.59
CA THR A 26 -27.16 9.73 -21.53
C THR A 26 -25.73 9.95 -22.01
N PRO A 27 -24.91 10.79 -21.34
CA PRO A 27 -23.53 11.04 -21.79
C PRO A 27 -22.66 9.78 -21.74
N GLU A 28 -23.06 8.81 -20.93
CA GLU A 28 -22.38 7.55 -20.70
C GLU A 28 -22.71 6.53 -21.81
N ARG A 29 -21.69 6.00 -22.48
CA ARG A 29 -21.84 5.06 -23.60
C ARG A 29 -22.02 3.62 -23.12
N VAL A 30 -23.02 3.37 -22.28
CA VAL A 30 -23.29 2.04 -21.71
C VAL A 30 -23.92 1.13 -22.77
N PRO A 31 -23.31 -0.03 -23.10
CA PRO A 31 -23.95 -1.04 -23.94
C PRO A 31 -25.25 -1.51 -23.29
N THR A 32 -26.36 -1.39 -24.02
CA THR A 32 -27.70 -1.68 -23.52
C THR A 32 -28.32 -2.79 -24.35
N HIS A 33 -28.95 -3.76 -23.69
CA HIS A 33 -29.71 -4.82 -24.37
C HIS A 33 -31.18 -4.68 -23.96
N ILE A 34 -32.07 -4.60 -24.95
CA ILE A 34 -33.52 -4.60 -24.71
C ILE A 34 -34.07 -5.94 -25.17
N VAL A 35 -34.69 -6.67 -24.26
CA VAL A 35 -35.28 -7.98 -24.52
C VAL A 35 -36.73 -7.96 -24.03
N ASP A 36 -37.67 -8.26 -24.92
CA ASP A 36 -39.06 -8.49 -24.57
C ASP A 36 -39.24 -9.93 -24.08
N TYR A 37 -39.60 -10.06 -22.80
CA TYR A 37 -39.90 -11.32 -22.13
C TYR A 37 -41.40 -11.56 -21.99
N SER A 38 -42.22 -11.08 -22.94
CA SER A 38 -43.67 -11.29 -22.93
C SER A 38 -44.03 -12.77 -22.73
N GLY A 39 -44.98 -13.05 -21.82
CA GLY A 39 -45.23 -14.36 -21.20
C GLY A 39 -45.71 -15.50 -22.12
N ILE A 40 -45.60 -15.37 -23.44
CA ILE A 40 -46.13 -16.33 -24.42
C ILE A 40 -45.14 -17.49 -24.66
N LYS A 41 -43.86 -17.35 -24.31
CA LYS A 41 -42.91 -18.47 -24.25
C LYS A 41 -41.85 -18.17 -23.20
N GLN A 42 -41.78 -18.94 -22.12
CA GLN A 42 -40.48 -19.30 -21.51
C GLN A 42 -40.57 -20.29 -20.34
N GLU A 43 -39.79 -21.36 -20.46
CA GLU A 43 -39.20 -22.17 -19.37
C GLU A 43 -37.95 -21.48 -18.78
N ILE A 44 -38.01 -20.17 -18.49
CA ILE A 44 -36.94 -19.48 -17.75
C ILE A 44 -37.44 -19.18 -16.35
N LYS A 45 -36.63 -19.55 -15.35
CA LYS A 45 -36.84 -19.41 -13.89
C LYS A 45 -36.92 -17.93 -13.42
N LEU A 46 -37.78 -17.10 -14.02
CA LEU A 46 -38.06 -15.74 -13.53
C LEU A 46 -39.04 -15.72 -12.34
N TYR A 47 -39.70 -16.85 -12.03
CA TYR A 47 -40.67 -16.98 -10.94
C TYR A 47 -40.12 -16.66 -9.54
N TYR A 48 -38.80 -16.54 -9.37
CA TYR A 48 -38.20 -16.14 -8.10
C TYR A 48 -38.04 -14.61 -7.92
N LEU A 49 -38.25 -13.78 -8.95
CA LEU A 49 -38.02 -12.32 -8.84
C LEU A 49 -39.20 -11.50 -8.29
N CYS A 50 -40.44 -11.99 -8.38
CA CYS A 50 -41.63 -11.17 -8.09
C CYS A 50 -42.72 -11.86 -7.25
N SER A 51 -42.38 -12.89 -6.47
CA SER A 51 -43.30 -13.37 -5.43
C SER A 51 -43.16 -12.51 -4.16
N PRO A 52 -44.25 -11.93 -3.61
CA PRO A 52 -44.20 -11.20 -2.35
C PRO A 52 -43.89 -12.09 -1.13
N PHE A 53 -43.74 -13.41 -1.31
CA PHE A 53 -43.50 -14.39 -0.25
C PHE A 53 -42.17 -15.15 -0.34
N THR A 54 -41.24 -14.74 -1.20
CA THR A 54 -39.92 -15.41 -1.26
C THR A 54 -38.82 -14.39 -1.46
N VAL A 55 -38.05 -14.15 -0.39
CA VAL A 55 -36.82 -13.35 -0.39
C VAL A 55 -35.82 -14.05 -1.32
N CYS A 56 -35.75 -13.62 -2.57
CA CYS A 56 -34.72 -14.09 -3.49
C CYS A 56 -33.39 -13.43 -3.12
N VAL A 57 -32.59 -14.20 -2.39
CA VAL A 57 -31.17 -13.96 -2.16
C VAL A 57 -30.47 -13.97 -3.54
N CYS A 58 -29.55 -13.02 -3.77
CA CYS A 58 -28.66 -12.92 -4.95
C CYS A 58 -29.17 -12.24 -6.24
N LEU A 59 -29.55 -10.96 -6.21
CA LEU A 59 -29.43 -10.13 -7.42
C LEU A 59 -28.43 -9.00 -7.16
N ARG A 60 -27.21 -9.16 -7.70
CA ARG A 60 -26.23 -8.08 -7.90
C ARG A 60 -26.63 -7.12 -9.03
N VAL A 61 -27.78 -7.35 -9.67
CA VAL A 61 -28.29 -6.54 -10.78
C VAL A 61 -29.33 -5.55 -10.25
N PRO A 62 -29.18 -4.25 -10.49
CA PRO A 62 -30.17 -3.26 -10.07
C PRO A 62 -31.50 -3.48 -10.80
N LEU A 63 -32.60 -3.52 -10.05
CA LEU A 63 -33.95 -3.67 -10.59
C LEU A 63 -34.65 -2.31 -10.60
N ILE A 64 -35.18 -1.91 -11.76
CA ILE A 64 -36.04 -0.73 -11.89
C ILE A 64 -37.42 -1.17 -12.33
N LEU A 65 -38.42 -0.71 -11.59
CA LEU A 65 -39.82 -0.90 -11.91
C LEU A 65 -40.35 0.31 -12.68
N VAL A 66 -40.98 0.03 -13.82
CA VAL A 66 -41.44 1.06 -14.77
C VAL A 66 -42.92 0.88 -15.05
N GLY A 67 -43.71 1.91 -14.81
CA GLY A 67 -45.11 1.98 -15.20
C GLY A 67 -45.25 2.52 -16.62
N ASN A 68 -45.37 1.64 -17.62
CA ASN A 68 -45.60 2.05 -19.00
C ASN A 68 -47.09 2.34 -19.27
N LYS A 69 -47.39 3.07 -20.36
CA LYS A 69 -48.73 3.51 -20.79
C LYS A 69 -49.40 4.50 -19.85
N SER A 70 -48.63 5.41 -19.28
CA SER A 70 -49.16 6.50 -18.43
C SER A 70 -50.17 7.42 -19.14
N ASP A 71 -50.24 7.37 -20.47
CA ASP A 71 -51.26 8.03 -21.28
C ASP A 71 -52.68 7.47 -21.14
N LEU A 72 -52.83 6.26 -20.56
CA LEU A 72 -54.13 5.62 -20.32
C LEU A 72 -54.69 5.89 -18.92
N VAL A 73 -53.95 6.60 -18.05
CA VAL A 73 -54.36 6.88 -16.67
C VAL A 73 -55.14 8.19 -16.61
N GLU A 74 -56.43 8.11 -16.28
CA GLU A 74 -57.29 9.29 -16.09
C GLU A 74 -56.99 10.03 -14.77
N HIS A 75 -57.09 11.37 -14.78
CA HIS A 75 -56.75 12.28 -13.67
C HIS A 75 -57.44 11.95 -12.33
N SER A 76 -58.61 11.31 -12.36
CA SER A 76 -59.40 10.91 -11.18
C SER A 76 -58.75 9.82 -10.31
N SER A 77 -57.76 9.11 -10.83
CA SER A 77 -57.00 8.06 -10.11
C SER A 77 -55.65 8.53 -9.56
N MET A 78 -55.27 9.80 -9.78
CA MET A 78 -53.96 10.32 -9.37
C MET A 78 -53.74 10.29 -7.86
N GLU A 79 -54.76 10.52 -7.01
CA GLU A 79 -54.61 10.45 -5.55
C GLU A 79 -54.25 9.05 -5.04
N THR A 80 -54.76 8.01 -5.70
CA THR A 80 -54.50 6.61 -5.32
C THR A 80 -53.12 6.13 -5.81
N VAL A 81 -52.63 6.69 -6.93
CA VAL A 81 -51.38 6.27 -7.58
C VAL A 81 -50.19 7.19 -7.23
N LEU A 82 -50.42 8.40 -6.68
CA LEU A 82 -49.40 9.36 -6.26
C LEU A 82 -48.26 8.78 -5.38
N PRO A 83 -48.55 7.94 -4.35
CA PRO A 83 -47.50 7.32 -3.54
C PRO A 83 -46.61 6.34 -4.34
N ILE A 84 -47.19 5.74 -5.39
CA ILE A 84 -46.53 4.81 -6.32
C ILE A 84 -45.76 5.63 -7.37
N MET A 85 -46.30 6.73 -7.87
CA MET A 85 -45.64 7.68 -8.80
C MET A 85 -44.40 8.33 -8.22
N ASN A 86 -44.38 8.62 -6.92
CA ASN A 86 -43.17 9.12 -6.26
C ASN A 86 -42.09 8.05 -6.07
N LYS A 87 -42.40 6.77 -6.31
CA LYS A 87 -41.51 5.62 -6.07
C LYS A 87 -41.07 4.91 -7.36
N TYR A 88 -41.81 5.03 -8.45
CA TYR A 88 -41.56 4.33 -9.72
C TYR A 88 -41.61 5.30 -10.90
N ILE A 89 -40.85 4.99 -11.95
CA ILE A 89 -40.81 5.81 -13.16
C ILE A 89 -42.02 5.46 -14.02
N PHE A 90 -42.86 6.45 -14.29
CA PHE A 90 -43.98 6.30 -15.23
C PHE A 90 -43.60 6.89 -16.57
N CYS A 91 -43.81 6.14 -17.65
CA CYS A 91 -43.50 6.56 -19.01
C CYS A 91 -44.68 6.31 -19.96
N SER A 92 -44.64 6.94 -21.14
CA SER A 92 -45.55 6.64 -22.24
C SER A 92 -44.74 6.59 -23.52
N ALA A 93 -44.59 5.39 -24.08
CA ALA A 93 -43.95 5.23 -25.38
C ALA A 93 -44.77 5.91 -26.51
N LYS A 94 -46.12 5.95 -26.37
CA LYS A 94 -47.02 6.58 -27.35
C LYS A 94 -46.80 8.10 -27.42
N ASN A 95 -46.67 8.74 -26.26
CA ASN A 95 -46.51 10.19 -26.17
C ASN A 95 -45.04 10.61 -25.97
N LEU A 96 -44.09 9.67 -26.08
CA LEU A 96 -42.65 9.85 -25.80
C LEU A 96 -42.36 10.49 -24.43
N LYS A 97 -43.24 10.28 -23.45
CA LYS A 97 -43.12 10.86 -22.11
C LYS A 97 -42.18 10.04 -21.23
N ASN A 98 -41.19 10.71 -20.64
CA ASN A 98 -40.22 10.16 -19.66
C ASN A 98 -39.41 8.94 -20.16
N ILE A 99 -39.29 8.74 -21.47
CA ILE A 99 -38.49 7.65 -22.04
C ILE A 99 -36.99 7.92 -21.84
N SER A 100 -36.53 9.14 -22.09
CA SER A 100 -35.13 9.53 -21.87
C SER A 100 -34.73 9.44 -20.40
N GLU A 101 -35.60 9.91 -19.49
CA GLU A 101 -35.40 9.81 -18.05
C GLU A 101 -35.30 8.35 -17.58
N LEU A 102 -36.14 7.46 -18.13
CA LEU A 102 -36.07 6.04 -17.83
C LEU A 102 -34.69 5.45 -18.15
N PHE A 103 -34.18 5.69 -19.36
CA PHE A 103 -32.84 5.20 -19.74
C PHE A 103 -31.74 5.83 -18.89
N TYR A 104 -31.85 7.12 -18.58
CA TYR A 104 -30.94 7.82 -17.69
C TYR A 104 -30.88 7.17 -16.29
N TYR A 105 -32.04 6.94 -15.67
CA TYR A 105 -32.10 6.28 -14.35
C TYR A 105 -31.65 4.82 -14.40
N ALA A 106 -31.91 4.11 -15.51
CA ALA A 106 -31.46 2.74 -15.73
C ALA A 106 -29.93 2.64 -15.75
N GLN A 107 -29.27 3.46 -16.55
CA GLN A 107 -27.81 3.50 -16.56
C GLN A 107 -27.25 3.97 -15.23
N LYS A 108 -27.86 4.99 -14.62
CA LYS A 108 -27.40 5.51 -13.31
C LYS A 108 -27.45 4.43 -12.22
N ALA A 109 -28.47 3.58 -12.20
CA ALA A 109 -28.58 2.50 -11.22
C ALA A 109 -27.51 1.41 -11.39
N VAL A 110 -27.03 1.20 -12.61
CA VAL A 110 -25.90 0.31 -12.91
C VAL A 110 -24.57 0.97 -12.57
N LEU A 111 -24.38 2.21 -13.00
CA LEU A 111 -23.12 2.95 -12.83
C LEU A 111 -22.89 3.42 -11.39
N HIS A 112 -23.94 3.59 -10.59
CA HIS A 112 -23.84 4.12 -9.23
C HIS A 112 -24.85 3.41 -8.31
N PRO A 113 -24.68 2.10 -8.04
CA PRO A 113 -25.68 1.32 -7.33
C PRO A 113 -25.87 1.84 -5.90
N THR A 114 -27.10 2.16 -5.51
CA THR A 114 -27.41 2.60 -4.13
C THR A 114 -27.39 1.44 -3.13
N GLY A 115 -27.64 0.21 -3.62
CA GLY A 115 -27.78 -1.00 -2.82
C GLY A 115 -26.60 -1.27 -1.86
N PRO A 116 -25.34 -1.25 -2.32
CA PRO A 116 -24.16 -1.41 -1.47
C PRO A 116 -23.98 -0.31 -0.42
N LEU A 117 -24.44 0.92 -0.70
CA LEU A 117 -24.18 2.08 0.14
C LEU A 117 -25.17 2.22 1.30
N TYR A 118 -26.46 1.97 1.07
CA TYR A 118 -27.52 2.40 1.98
C TYR A 118 -28.67 1.39 2.06
N CYS A 119 -29.29 1.30 3.23
CA CYS A 119 -30.48 0.49 3.49
C CYS A 119 -31.69 1.43 3.64
N PRO A 120 -32.56 1.55 2.61
CA PRO A 120 -33.74 2.40 2.68
C PRO A 120 -34.71 2.06 3.82
N GLU A 121 -34.82 0.78 4.17
CA GLU A 121 -35.73 0.28 5.21
C GLU A 121 -35.29 0.75 6.60
N LYS A 122 -33.99 0.67 6.88
CA LYS A 122 -33.39 1.10 8.17
C LYS A 122 -33.08 2.59 8.20
N LYS A 123 -33.07 3.25 7.05
CA LYS A 123 -32.61 4.63 6.84
C LYS A 123 -31.16 4.87 7.31
N GLU A 124 -30.30 3.88 7.09
CA GLU A 124 -28.91 3.88 7.55
C GLU A 124 -27.96 3.44 6.42
N MET A 125 -26.71 3.94 6.46
CA MET A 125 -25.64 3.44 5.60
C MET A 125 -25.24 2.02 6.01
N ARG A 126 -24.89 1.19 5.02
CA ARG A 126 -24.42 -0.18 5.30
C ARG A 126 -23.03 -0.15 5.94
N SER A 127 -22.74 -1.15 6.77
CA SER A 127 -21.46 -1.25 7.49
C SER A 127 -20.24 -1.25 6.56
N ALA A 128 -20.31 -1.90 5.40
CA ALA A 128 -19.24 -1.88 4.40
C ALA A 128 -18.93 -0.45 3.91
N CYS A 129 -19.97 0.34 3.60
CA CYS A 129 -19.85 1.73 3.18
C CYS A 129 -19.28 2.61 4.30
N VAL A 130 -19.77 2.42 5.54
CA VAL A 130 -19.23 3.12 6.71
C VAL A 130 -17.74 2.82 6.88
N ARG A 131 -17.33 1.55 6.85
CA ARG A 131 -15.90 1.16 6.95
C ARG A 131 -15.06 1.81 5.85
N ALA A 132 -15.52 1.78 4.60
CA ALA A 132 -14.81 2.37 3.47
C ALA A 132 -14.63 3.89 3.65
N LEU A 133 -15.71 4.61 3.99
CA LEU A 133 -15.68 6.05 4.25
C LEU A 133 -14.87 6.41 5.49
N THR A 134 -14.87 5.59 6.54
CA THR A 134 -14.03 5.77 7.72
C THR A 134 -12.54 5.68 7.36
N ARG A 135 -12.15 4.69 6.53
CA ARG A 135 -10.78 4.63 6.03
C ARG A 135 -10.42 5.87 5.20
N ILE A 136 -11.31 6.30 4.30
CA ILE A 136 -11.11 7.51 3.48
C ILE A 136 -10.90 8.74 4.36
N PHE A 137 -11.71 8.89 5.41
CA PHE A 137 -11.54 9.95 6.41
C PHE A 137 -10.15 9.89 7.04
N LYS A 138 -9.74 8.73 7.57
CA LYS A 138 -8.42 8.56 8.21
C LYS A 138 -7.23 8.81 7.27
N VAL A 139 -7.38 8.49 5.99
CA VAL A 139 -6.35 8.79 4.96
C VAL A 139 -6.34 10.28 4.62
N SER A 140 -7.49 10.96 4.69
CA SER A 140 -7.62 12.38 4.35
C SER A 140 -7.26 13.33 5.51
N ASP A 141 -7.35 12.83 6.74
CA ASP A 141 -6.86 13.46 7.96
C ASP A 141 -5.33 13.36 7.94
N LEU A 142 -4.63 14.44 7.58
CA LEU A 142 -3.19 14.43 7.30
C LEU A 142 -2.35 14.61 8.56
N ASP A 143 -2.92 15.23 9.60
CA ASP A 143 -2.24 15.47 10.89
C ASP A 143 -2.74 14.56 12.04
N ASN A 144 -3.75 13.72 11.80
CA ASN A 144 -4.34 12.75 12.73
C ASN A 144 -4.92 13.37 14.01
N ASP A 145 -5.45 14.58 13.89
CA ASP A 145 -6.14 15.27 14.99
C ASP A 145 -7.62 14.81 15.14
N GLY A 146 -8.10 13.97 14.21
CA GLY A 146 -9.43 13.39 14.18
C GLY A 146 -10.50 14.31 13.58
N ILE A 147 -10.10 15.41 12.94
CA ILE A 147 -10.97 16.29 12.15
C ILE A 147 -10.38 16.50 10.75
N LEU A 148 -11.22 16.95 9.80
CA LEU A 148 -10.74 17.47 8.52
C LEU A 148 -10.86 18.98 8.56
N ASN A 149 -9.72 19.65 8.69
CA ASN A 149 -9.63 21.11 8.66
C ASN A 149 -9.82 21.66 7.22
N ASP A 150 -9.81 22.98 7.06
CA ASP A 150 -10.06 23.60 5.74
C ASP A 150 -9.02 23.23 4.69
N HIS A 151 -7.77 23.05 5.09
CA HIS A 151 -6.71 22.64 4.20
C HIS A 151 -6.93 21.21 3.70
N GLU A 152 -7.24 20.29 4.61
CA GLU A 152 -7.50 18.88 4.30
C GLU A 152 -8.79 18.69 3.48
N LEU A 153 -9.86 19.43 3.82
CA LEU A 153 -11.09 19.41 3.03
C LEU A 153 -10.87 19.96 1.62
N THR A 154 -10.06 21.01 1.47
CA THR A 154 -9.70 21.55 0.16
C THR A 154 -8.88 20.54 -0.63
N PHE A 155 -7.90 19.89 0.00
CA PHE A 155 -7.11 18.82 -0.61
C PHE A 155 -8.00 17.65 -1.05
N PHE A 156 -8.85 17.15 -0.15
CA PHE A 156 -9.80 16.08 -0.42
C PHE A 156 -10.72 16.40 -1.61
N GLN A 157 -11.25 17.62 -1.67
CA GLN A 157 -12.13 18.05 -2.76
C GLN A 157 -11.40 18.18 -4.09
N ARG A 158 -10.18 18.73 -4.10
CA ARG A 158 -9.35 18.78 -5.31
C ARG A 158 -9.09 17.36 -5.81
N THR A 159 -8.73 16.46 -4.91
CA THR A 159 -8.41 15.07 -5.24
C THR A 159 -9.61 14.30 -5.78
N CYS A 160 -10.81 14.50 -5.23
CA CYS A 160 -12.02 13.77 -5.63
C CYS A 160 -12.80 14.40 -6.79
N PHE A 161 -12.81 15.73 -6.90
CA PHE A 161 -13.73 16.47 -7.78
C PHE A 161 -13.01 17.47 -8.70
N ASN A 162 -11.67 17.51 -8.69
CA ASN A 162 -10.81 18.43 -9.46
C ASN A 162 -10.94 19.92 -9.11
N THR A 163 -12.06 20.37 -8.55
CA THR A 163 -12.32 21.77 -8.19
C THR A 163 -12.70 21.88 -6.72
N PRO A 164 -11.94 22.62 -5.88
CA PRO A 164 -12.31 22.84 -4.49
C PRO A 164 -13.51 23.80 -4.38
N LEU A 165 -14.26 23.67 -3.28
CA LEU A 165 -15.33 24.62 -2.96
C LEU A 165 -14.75 25.98 -2.58
N ALA A 166 -15.49 27.04 -2.88
CA ALA A 166 -15.20 28.36 -2.34
C ALA A 166 -15.28 28.32 -0.80
N PRO A 167 -14.44 29.09 -0.06
CA PRO A 167 -14.43 29.05 1.41
C PRO A 167 -15.81 29.25 2.06
N GLN A 168 -16.62 30.15 1.50
CA GLN A 168 -17.99 30.37 1.98
C GLN A 168 -18.88 29.13 1.79
N ALA A 169 -18.77 28.44 0.65
CA ALA A 169 -19.55 27.23 0.39
C ALA A 169 -19.12 26.08 1.31
N LEU A 170 -17.84 26.01 1.68
CA LEU A 170 -17.34 25.05 2.66
C LEU A 170 -17.93 25.33 4.06
N GLU A 171 -17.98 26.59 4.45
CA GLU A 171 -18.59 27.00 5.72
C GLU A 171 -20.10 26.72 5.74
N ASP A 172 -20.80 26.90 4.61
CA ASP A 172 -22.21 26.55 4.47
C ASP A 172 -22.44 25.04 4.66
N VAL A 173 -21.54 24.20 4.11
CA VAL A 173 -21.57 22.74 4.35
C VAL A 173 -21.40 22.43 5.83
N LYS A 174 -20.42 23.04 6.51
CA LYS A 174 -20.23 22.84 7.96
C LYS A 174 -21.43 23.32 8.77
N ASN A 175 -22.07 24.43 8.39
CA ASN A 175 -23.27 24.94 9.03
C ASN A 175 -24.45 23.96 8.91
N VAL A 176 -24.59 23.28 7.76
CA VAL A 176 -25.57 22.20 7.60
C VAL A 176 -25.28 21.05 8.57
N VAL A 177 -24.01 20.68 8.76
CA VAL A 177 -23.63 19.65 9.75
C VAL A 177 -23.95 20.10 11.17
N ARG A 178 -23.50 21.29 11.59
CA ARG A 178 -23.75 21.84 12.95
C ARG A 178 -25.24 21.90 13.30
N LYS A 179 -26.09 22.21 12.32
CA LYS A 179 -27.55 22.29 12.51
C LYS A 179 -28.20 20.92 12.76
N ASN A 180 -27.63 19.84 12.25
CA ASN A 180 -28.23 18.51 12.30
C ASN A 180 -27.49 17.54 13.23
N LEU A 181 -26.23 17.81 13.55
CA LEU A 181 -25.36 16.94 14.34
C LEU A 181 -24.43 17.78 15.23
N THR A 182 -24.62 17.69 16.54
CA THR A 182 -23.92 18.52 17.53
C THR A 182 -22.41 18.26 17.60
N ASP A 183 -21.98 17.03 17.35
CA ASP A 183 -20.58 16.59 17.36
C ASP A 183 -20.02 16.34 15.95
N GLY A 184 -20.69 16.88 14.92
CA GLY A 184 -20.29 16.73 13.52
C GLY A 184 -19.17 17.69 13.08
N VAL A 185 -18.96 18.78 13.82
CA VAL A 185 -17.90 19.76 13.57
C VAL A 185 -17.24 20.12 14.90
N ARG A 186 -15.91 20.03 14.97
CA ARG A 186 -15.10 20.36 16.15
C ARG A 186 -13.91 21.20 15.70
N ASP A 187 -13.59 22.26 16.45
CA ASP A 187 -12.46 23.18 16.15
C ASP A 187 -12.44 23.68 14.70
N ASN A 188 -13.63 23.98 14.17
CA ASN A 188 -13.87 24.35 12.78
C ASN A 188 -13.50 23.29 11.73
N GLY A 189 -13.11 22.07 12.12
CA GLY A 189 -12.94 20.93 11.21
C GLY A 189 -14.12 19.95 11.25
N LEU A 190 -14.28 19.20 10.17
CA LEU A 190 -15.32 18.19 10.04
C LEU A 190 -14.91 16.91 10.76
N THR A 191 -15.68 16.43 11.71
CA THR A 191 -15.38 15.15 12.41
C THR A 191 -15.76 13.95 11.53
N LEU A 192 -15.29 12.75 11.88
CA LEU A 192 -15.71 11.51 11.21
C LEU A 192 -17.24 11.35 11.18
N LYS A 193 -17.91 11.68 12.29
CA LYS A 193 -19.38 11.62 12.37
C LYS A 193 -20.04 12.63 11.42
N GLY A 194 -19.50 13.84 11.34
CA GLY A 194 -19.94 14.86 10.37
C GLY A 194 -19.73 14.41 8.92
N PHE A 195 -18.58 13.81 8.62
CA PHE A 195 -18.26 13.27 7.31
C PHE A 195 -19.24 12.16 6.88
N LEU A 196 -19.49 11.19 7.74
CA LEU A 196 -20.48 10.13 7.50
C LEU A 196 -21.92 10.69 7.37
N PHE A 197 -22.26 11.71 8.15
CA PHE A 197 -23.55 12.40 8.05
C PHE A 197 -23.73 13.08 6.68
N LEU A 198 -22.70 13.76 6.16
CA LEU A 198 -22.76 14.38 4.83
C LEU A 198 -22.99 13.35 3.72
N HIS A 199 -22.26 12.23 3.76
CA HIS A 199 -22.48 11.14 2.80
C HIS A 199 -23.87 10.52 2.91
N THR A 200 -24.39 10.37 4.13
CA THR A 200 -25.78 9.94 4.35
C THR A 200 -26.77 10.92 3.69
N LEU A 201 -26.56 12.23 3.87
CA LEU A 201 -27.41 13.27 3.29
C LEU A 201 -27.37 13.27 1.76
N PHE A 202 -26.19 13.07 1.15
CA PHE A 202 -26.05 12.96 -0.31
C PHE A 202 -26.84 11.78 -0.86
N ILE A 203 -26.75 10.61 -0.22
CA ILE A 203 -27.48 9.42 -0.66
C ILE A 203 -28.99 9.63 -0.52
N GLN A 204 -29.46 10.14 0.63
CA GLN A 204 -30.89 10.41 0.89
C GLN A 204 -31.49 11.43 -0.09
N ARG A 205 -30.69 12.39 -0.58
CA ARG A 205 -31.10 13.38 -1.59
C ARG A 205 -30.95 12.89 -3.03
N GLY A 206 -30.66 11.60 -3.25
CA GLY A 206 -30.51 11.03 -4.60
C GLY A 206 -29.19 11.39 -5.30
N ARG A 207 -28.22 11.96 -4.57
CA ARG A 207 -26.88 12.35 -5.06
C ARG A 207 -25.81 11.34 -4.64
N HIS A 208 -26.13 10.05 -4.69
CA HIS A 208 -25.22 8.96 -4.32
C HIS A 208 -24.00 8.86 -5.26
N GLU A 209 -24.09 9.39 -6.48
CA GLU A 209 -22.97 9.52 -7.43
C GLU A 209 -21.77 10.27 -6.82
N THR A 210 -22.00 11.28 -5.99
CA THR A 210 -20.94 12.02 -5.29
C THR A 210 -20.19 11.11 -4.31
N THR A 211 -20.90 10.19 -3.66
CA THR A 211 -20.28 9.22 -2.74
C THR A 211 -19.49 8.17 -3.52
N TRP A 212 -20.03 7.68 -4.64
CA TRP A 212 -19.31 6.76 -5.53
C TRP A 212 -18.06 7.37 -6.15
N ALA A 213 -18.10 8.66 -6.53
CA ALA A 213 -16.92 9.36 -7.05
C ALA A 213 -15.77 9.37 -6.02
N VAL A 214 -16.08 9.64 -4.75
CA VAL A 214 -15.11 9.56 -3.64
C VAL A 214 -14.60 8.12 -3.47
N LEU A 215 -15.49 7.13 -3.37
CA LEU A 215 -15.12 5.73 -3.18
C LEU A 215 -14.18 5.24 -4.30
N ARG A 216 -14.54 5.50 -5.56
CA ARG A 216 -13.73 5.10 -6.73
C ARG A 216 -12.40 5.84 -6.80
N ARG A 217 -12.36 7.13 -6.42
CA ARG A 217 -11.10 7.87 -6.35
C ARG A 217 -10.12 7.25 -5.37
N PHE A 218 -10.63 6.67 -4.28
CA PHE A 218 -9.85 5.96 -3.26
C PHE A 218 -9.65 4.46 -3.55
N GLY A 219 -9.97 4.01 -4.77
CA GLY A 219 -9.69 2.67 -5.26
C GLY A 219 -10.76 1.63 -4.95
N TYR A 220 -11.93 2.01 -4.43
CA TYR A 220 -13.01 1.06 -4.17
C TYR A 220 -13.82 0.72 -5.42
N ASP A 221 -14.22 -0.53 -5.54
CA ASP A 221 -15.16 -1.04 -6.54
C ASP A 221 -16.62 -1.03 -6.05
N ASP A 222 -17.52 -1.55 -6.88
CA ASP A 222 -18.96 -1.58 -6.60
C ASP A 222 -19.35 -2.54 -5.45
N ASP A 223 -18.47 -3.48 -5.08
CA ASP A 223 -18.63 -4.36 -3.92
C ASP A 223 -18.05 -3.73 -2.64
N LEU A 224 -17.50 -2.50 -2.74
CA LEU A 224 -16.82 -1.75 -1.67
C LEU A 224 -15.56 -2.44 -1.15
N GLU A 225 -14.86 -3.13 -2.05
CA GLU A 225 -13.53 -3.69 -1.84
C GLU A 225 -12.49 -2.86 -2.61
N LEU A 226 -11.25 -2.85 -2.13
CA LEU A 226 -10.18 -2.16 -2.85
C LEU A 226 -9.82 -2.96 -4.11
N HIS A 227 -9.88 -2.31 -5.25
CA HIS A 227 -9.63 -2.92 -6.54
C HIS A 227 -8.20 -3.48 -6.61
N GLN A 228 -8.04 -4.68 -7.18
CA GLN A 228 -6.75 -5.36 -7.24
C GLN A 228 -5.69 -4.52 -7.98
N ASP A 229 -6.06 -3.85 -9.07
CA ASP A 229 -5.13 -2.97 -9.80
C ASP A 229 -4.67 -1.75 -8.99
N TYR A 230 -5.45 -1.31 -7.98
CA TYR A 230 -5.05 -0.22 -7.09
C TYR A 230 -4.01 -0.69 -6.06
N LEU A 231 -4.17 -1.90 -5.53
CA LEU A 231 -3.27 -2.50 -4.53
C LEU A 231 -2.02 -3.13 -5.16
N PHE A 232 -2.16 -3.74 -6.33
CA PHE A 232 -1.12 -4.50 -7.03
C PHE A 232 -0.84 -3.91 -8.42
N PRO A 233 -0.38 -2.65 -8.51
CA PRO A 233 -0.06 -2.06 -9.80
C PRO A 233 1.09 -2.82 -10.46
N LEU A 234 1.07 -2.89 -11.80
CA LEU A 234 2.09 -3.60 -12.55
C LEU A 234 3.46 -2.94 -12.39
N LEU A 235 4.40 -3.65 -11.76
CA LEU A 235 5.81 -3.27 -11.68
C LEU A 235 6.68 -4.40 -12.25
N LYS A 236 7.35 -4.13 -13.38
CA LYS A 236 8.27 -5.10 -14.00
C LYS A 236 9.65 -4.98 -13.40
N ILE A 237 10.14 -6.07 -12.81
CA ILE A 237 11.48 -6.14 -12.21
C ILE A 237 12.33 -7.09 -13.06
N PRO A 238 13.35 -6.58 -13.77
CA PRO A 238 14.26 -7.44 -14.51
C PRO A 238 15.06 -8.37 -13.57
N PRO A 239 15.54 -9.52 -14.06
CA PRO A 239 16.45 -10.38 -13.30
C PRO A 239 17.69 -9.62 -12.84
N ASP A 240 18.26 -10.00 -11.69
CA ASP A 240 19.46 -9.40 -11.09
C ASP A 240 19.36 -7.90 -10.70
N CYS A 241 18.17 -7.30 -10.81
CA CYS A 241 17.83 -5.99 -10.25
C CYS A 241 17.27 -6.11 -8.81
N THR A 242 17.28 -5.02 -8.07
CA THR A 242 16.66 -4.91 -6.74
C THR A 242 15.67 -3.75 -6.71
N THR A 243 14.81 -3.73 -5.70
CA THR A 243 13.81 -2.69 -5.48
C THR A 243 14.13 -1.89 -4.22
N GLU A 244 14.10 -0.57 -4.33
CA GLU A 244 14.33 0.37 -3.23
C GLU A 244 13.21 1.42 -3.20
N LEU A 245 12.96 2.01 -2.04
CA LEU A 245 12.10 3.19 -1.93
C LEU A 245 12.85 4.41 -2.46
N ASN A 246 12.18 5.24 -3.26
CA ASN A 246 12.75 6.52 -3.67
C ASN A 246 12.62 7.58 -2.55
N HIS A 247 13.24 8.74 -2.76
CA HIS A 247 13.26 9.80 -1.76
C HIS A 247 11.86 10.30 -1.36
N ASN A 248 10.95 10.46 -2.33
CA ASN A 248 9.58 10.93 -2.06
C ASN A 248 8.77 9.90 -1.26
N ALA A 249 9.01 8.61 -1.50
CA ALA A 249 8.40 7.54 -0.73
C ALA A 249 8.90 7.55 0.73
N TYR A 250 10.19 7.80 0.96
CA TYR A 250 10.69 8.01 2.32
C TYR A 250 10.02 9.21 2.98
N LEU A 251 9.92 10.37 2.32
CA LEU A 251 9.24 11.55 2.88
C LEU A 251 7.78 11.25 3.28
N PHE A 252 7.06 10.51 2.43
CA PHE A 252 5.70 10.07 2.75
C PHE A 252 5.65 9.16 3.99
N LEU A 253 6.52 8.17 4.07
CA LEU A 253 6.57 7.26 5.20
C LEU A 253 6.98 7.98 6.49
N GLN A 254 7.88 8.96 6.41
CA GLN A 254 8.23 9.83 7.52
C GLN A 254 7.03 10.63 8.00
N SER A 255 6.25 11.24 7.10
CA SER A 255 5.03 11.94 7.50
C SER A 255 3.99 11.01 8.11
N VAL A 256 3.88 9.76 7.64
CA VAL A 256 3.00 8.76 8.25
C VAL A 256 3.48 8.39 9.66
N PHE A 257 4.79 8.26 9.89
CA PHE A 257 5.31 8.03 11.23
C PHE A 257 4.98 9.20 12.17
N ASP A 258 5.34 10.42 11.77
CA ASP A 258 5.15 11.62 12.60
C ASP A 258 3.67 11.88 12.91
N LYS A 259 2.78 11.48 11.99
CA LYS A 259 1.32 11.52 12.15
C LYS A 259 0.81 10.59 13.27
N HIS A 260 1.50 9.48 13.54
CA HIS A 260 1.08 8.47 14.51
C HIS A 260 1.91 8.49 15.82
N ASP A 261 3.11 9.07 15.82
CA ASP A 261 3.91 9.36 17.02
C ASP A 261 3.30 10.55 17.80
N LYS A 262 2.31 10.24 18.64
CA LYS A 262 1.48 11.24 19.36
C LYS A 262 2.23 11.80 20.56
N ASP A 263 3.02 10.97 21.23
CA ASP A 263 3.80 11.40 22.40
C ASP A 263 5.17 12.01 22.04
N ARG A 264 5.56 11.93 20.75
CA ARG A 264 6.77 12.54 20.16
C ARG A 264 8.04 11.97 20.76
N ASP A 265 8.03 10.67 21.05
CA ASP A 265 9.18 9.96 21.60
C ASP A 265 10.11 9.37 20.53
N TYR A 266 9.80 9.58 19.24
CA TYR A 266 10.48 9.00 18.07
C TYR A 266 10.42 7.46 18.04
N ALA A 267 9.40 6.87 18.65
CA ALA A 267 9.03 5.47 18.55
C ALA A 267 7.51 5.32 18.35
N LEU A 268 7.08 4.11 17.98
CA LEU A 268 5.66 3.76 17.90
C LEU A 268 5.35 2.75 18.99
N SER A 269 4.61 3.21 19.99
CA SER A 269 4.00 2.36 21.00
C SER A 269 3.01 1.36 20.36
N PRO A 270 2.62 0.29 21.06
CA PRO A 270 1.61 -0.65 20.54
C PRO A 270 0.28 0.02 20.17
N GLU A 271 -0.13 1.05 20.91
CA GLU A 271 -1.39 1.78 20.64
C GLU A 271 -1.28 2.63 19.36
N GLU A 272 -0.16 3.32 19.16
CA GLU A 272 0.10 4.11 17.96
C GLU A 272 0.27 3.24 16.72
N LEU A 273 0.91 2.08 16.87
CA LEU A 273 1.03 1.09 15.81
C LEU A 273 -0.34 0.54 15.38
N MET A 274 -1.24 0.28 16.34
CA MET A 274 -2.62 -0.12 16.02
C MET A 274 -3.40 1.02 15.34
N ASP A 275 -3.22 2.27 15.78
CA ASP A 275 -3.83 3.43 15.13
C ASP A 275 -3.33 3.64 13.69
N LEU A 276 -2.05 3.38 13.42
CA LEU A 276 -1.48 3.37 12.07
C LEU A 276 -2.09 2.25 11.21
N PHE A 277 -2.28 1.07 11.79
CA PHE A 277 -2.83 -0.09 11.08
C PHE A 277 -4.35 -0.10 10.98
N ASP A 278 -5.05 0.89 11.56
CA ASP A 278 -6.50 0.99 11.49
C ASP A 278 -7.03 1.23 10.06
N VAL A 279 -6.16 1.67 9.13
CA VAL A 279 -6.47 1.77 7.68
C VAL A 279 -6.15 0.49 6.89
N PHE A 280 -5.61 -0.54 7.55
CA PHE A 280 -5.32 -1.84 6.97
C PHE A 280 -6.46 -2.83 7.25
N PRO A 281 -6.71 -3.78 6.35
CA PRO A 281 -7.71 -4.84 6.59
C PRO A 281 -7.23 -5.91 7.58
N TYR A 282 -5.94 -5.93 7.92
CA TYR A 282 -5.31 -6.84 8.89
C TYR A 282 -4.05 -6.17 9.48
N VAL A 283 -3.52 -6.72 10.58
CA VAL A 283 -2.25 -6.24 11.16
C VAL A 283 -1.08 -6.72 10.29
N PRO A 284 -0.34 -5.82 9.59
CA PRO A 284 0.63 -6.21 8.58
C PRO A 284 1.97 -6.70 9.14
N TRP A 285 2.29 -6.35 10.39
CA TRP A 285 3.57 -6.63 11.04
C TRP A 285 3.36 -7.56 12.23
N GLY A 286 4.09 -8.68 12.24
CA GLY A 286 4.13 -9.59 13.37
C GLY A 286 5.06 -9.11 14.49
N LEU A 287 5.06 -9.84 15.61
CA LEU A 287 5.93 -9.56 16.77
C LEU A 287 7.43 -9.72 16.44
N ASP A 288 7.75 -10.43 15.36
CA ASP A 288 9.09 -10.62 14.83
C ASP A 288 9.70 -9.33 14.26
N VAL A 289 8.87 -8.35 13.86
CA VAL A 289 9.36 -7.06 13.35
C VAL A 289 10.17 -6.31 14.41
N ASN A 290 9.71 -6.30 15.67
CA ASN A 290 10.44 -5.70 16.78
C ASN A 290 11.82 -6.35 16.95
N SER A 291 11.97 -7.62 16.58
CA SER A 291 13.26 -8.32 16.62
C SER A 291 14.17 -8.07 15.41
N THR A 292 13.59 -7.55 14.33
CA THR A 292 14.23 -7.38 13.03
C THR A 292 14.79 -5.97 12.84
N VAL A 293 14.17 -4.96 13.44
CA VAL A 293 14.55 -3.55 13.29
C VAL A 293 14.92 -2.90 14.62
N CYS A 294 15.45 -1.67 14.55
CA CYS A 294 15.81 -0.90 15.73
C CYS A 294 14.58 -0.60 16.59
N THR A 295 14.71 -0.82 17.90
CA THR A 295 13.70 -0.48 18.90
C THR A 295 14.29 0.39 20.01
N ASN A 296 13.44 1.11 20.74
CA ASN A 296 13.84 1.81 21.96
C ASN A 296 14.01 0.82 23.12
N ASP A 297 14.29 1.33 24.32
CA ASP A 297 14.51 0.53 25.53
C ASP A 297 13.26 -0.26 25.99
N GLN A 298 12.06 0.15 25.53
CA GLN A 298 10.80 -0.53 25.80
C GLN A 298 10.46 -1.59 24.74
N GLY A 299 11.29 -1.75 23.71
CA GLY A 299 11.05 -2.65 22.60
C GLY A 299 10.11 -2.09 21.54
N TRP A 300 9.77 -0.81 21.59
CA TRP A 300 8.92 -0.13 20.60
C TRP A 300 9.72 0.23 19.36
N ILE A 301 9.10 0.17 18.18
CA ILE A 301 9.78 0.41 16.90
C ILE A 301 10.15 1.88 16.80
N THR A 302 11.44 2.22 16.70
CA THR A 302 11.87 3.62 16.56
C THR A 302 11.58 4.15 15.16
N TYR A 303 11.65 5.46 14.97
CA TYR A 303 11.61 6.11 13.66
C TYR A 303 12.51 5.44 12.62
N GLN A 304 13.78 5.20 12.99
CA GLN A 304 14.72 4.52 12.11
C GLN A 304 14.35 3.06 11.89
N GLY A 305 13.82 2.38 12.92
CA GLY A 305 13.34 1.01 12.81
C GLY A 305 12.16 0.88 11.85
N TYR A 306 11.21 1.81 11.93
CA TYR A 306 10.05 1.90 11.05
C TYR A 306 10.47 2.04 9.59
N LEU A 307 11.36 3.00 9.27
CA LEU A 307 11.88 3.16 7.91
C LEU A 307 12.64 1.91 7.46
N SER A 308 13.41 1.29 8.35
CA SER A 308 14.16 0.07 8.03
C SER A 308 13.24 -1.11 7.71
N GLN A 309 12.09 -1.24 8.38
CA GLN A 309 11.10 -2.27 8.10
C GLN A 309 10.48 -2.09 6.71
N TRP A 310 10.19 -0.85 6.33
CA TRP A 310 9.72 -0.52 4.98
C TRP A 310 10.79 -0.79 3.92
N THR A 311 12.05 -0.42 4.16
CA THR A 311 13.17 -0.74 3.27
C THR A 311 13.32 -2.26 3.09
N LEU A 312 13.23 -3.03 4.17
CA LEU A 312 13.34 -4.49 4.14
C LEU A 312 12.19 -5.13 3.37
N THR A 313 10.95 -4.69 3.64
CA THR A 313 9.75 -5.17 2.92
C THR A 313 9.87 -4.87 1.44
N THR A 314 10.30 -3.65 1.08
CA THR A 314 10.48 -3.24 -0.33
C THR A 314 11.53 -4.10 -1.05
N TYR A 315 12.60 -4.47 -0.35
CA TYR A 315 13.70 -5.25 -0.93
C TYR A 315 13.35 -6.74 -1.10
N LEU A 316 12.59 -7.32 -0.15
CA LEU A 316 12.27 -8.74 -0.15
C LEU A 316 10.94 -9.09 -0.85
N ASP A 317 9.91 -8.27 -0.66
CA ASP A 317 8.56 -8.46 -1.17
C ASP A 317 7.94 -7.11 -1.56
N VAL A 318 8.35 -6.62 -2.73
CA VAL A 318 7.88 -5.35 -3.28
C VAL A 318 6.36 -5.33 -3.53
N GLN A 319 5.73 -6.47 -3.83
CA GLN A 319 4.28 -6.52 -4.05
C GLN A 319 3.53 -6.22 -2.76
N ARG A 320 3.99 -6.79 -1.64
CA ARG A 320 3.46 -6.47 -0.31
C ARG A 320 3.71 -5.01 0.08
N CYS A 321 4.88 -4.46 -0.27
CA CYS A 321 5.13 -3.03 -0.05
C CYS A 321 4.14 -2.15 -0.82
N LEU A 322 3.89 -2.43 -2.10
CA LEU A 322 2.92 -1.71 -2.93
C LEU A 322 1.50 -1.80 -2.35
N GLU A 323 1.10 -2.98 -1.90
CA GLU A 323 -0.18 -3.21 -1.23
C GLU A 323 -0.31 -2.33 0.03
N TYR A 324 0.72 -2.32 0.89
CA TYR A 324 0.72 -1.52 2.12
C TYR A 324 0.69 -0.01 1.84
N LEU A 325 1.41 0.45 0.82
CA LEU A 325 1.32 1.84 0.35
C LEU A 325 -0.09 2.17 -0.16
N GLY A 326 -0.76 1.20 -0.80
CA GLY A 326 -2.17 1.29 -1.18
C GLY A 326 -3.08 1.46 0.03
N TYR A 327 -2.91 0.67 1.09
CA TYR A 327 -3.68 0.82 2.34
C TYR A 327 -3.45 2.17 3.03
N LEU A 328 -2.24 2.71 2.99
CA LEU A 328 -1.93 4.05 3.48
C LEU A 328 -2.40 5.19 2.56
N GLY A 329 -2.82 4.88 1.33
CA GLY A 329 -3.30 5.88 0.37
C GLY A 329 -2.19 6.68 -0.31
N TYR A 330 -0.98 6.12 -0.46
CA TYR A 330 0.19 6.83 -1.02
C TYR A 330 -0.11 7.51 -2.36
N SER A 331 -0.66 6.79 -3.35
CA SER A 331 -0.94 7.37 -4.68
C SER A 331 -1.91 8.56 -4.63
N ILE A 332 -2.76 8.62 -3.60
CA ILE A 332 -3.76 9.67 -3.41
C ILE A 332 -3.09 10.89 -2.76
N ILE A 333 -2.38 10.68 -1.65
CA ILE A 333 -1.73 11.74 -0.88
C ILE A 333 -0.56 12.35 -1.66
N ALA A 334 0.24 11.52 -2.32
CA ALA A 334 1.38 11.96 -3.14
C ALA A 334 0.98 12.37 -4.57
N GLU A 335 -0.33 12.35 -4.90
CA GLU A 335 -0.90 12.69 -6.21
C GLU A 335 -0.17 11.98 -7.38
N GLN A 336 0.09 10.67 -7.20
CA GLN A 336 0.75 9.81 -8.19
C GLN A 336 -0.26 8.92 -8.90
N GLU A 337 0.12 8.40 -10.08
CA GLU A 337 -0.71 7.46 -10.84
C GLU A 337 -0.93 6.14 -10.10
N SER A 338 0.10 5.62 -9.42
CA SER A 338 0.03 4.36 -8.67
C SER A 338 1.06 4.27 -7.56
N GLN A 339 0.97 3.21 -6.74
CA GLN A 339 1.94 2.92 -5.69
C GLN A 339 3.34 2.62 -6.27
N ALA A 340 3.41 2.16 -7.53
CA ALA A 340 4.68 1.82 -8.18
C ALA A 340 5.60 3.04 -8.34
N SER A 341 5.05 4.26 -8.36
CA SER A 341 5.82 5.51 -8.36
C SER A 341 6.69 5.70 -7.11
N ALA A 342 6.46 4.94 -6.03
CA ALA A 342 7.31 4.94 -4.84
C ALA A 342 8.62 4.15 -5.02
N ILE A 343 8.67 3.24 -6.01
CA ILE A 343 9.72 2.23 -6.12
C ILE A 343 10.76 2.63 -7.17
N ALA A 344 12.02 2.65 -6.76
CA ALA A 344 13.17 2.71 -7.65
C ALA A 344 13.67 1.28 -7.93
N VAL A 345 13.60 0.86 -9.20
CA VAL A 345 14.21 -0.39 -9.65
C VAL A 345 15.67 -0.12 -10.00
N THR A 346 16.58 -0.80 -9.30
CA THR A 346 18.02 -0.64 -9.54
C THR A 346 18.42 -1.30 -10.86
N ARG A 347 19.60 -0.96 -11.37
CA ARG A 347 20.13 -1.59 -12.59
C ARG A 347 20.67 -3.01 -12.30
N ASP A 348 20.85 -3.77 -13.37
CA ASP A 348 21.40 -5.14 -13.31
C ASP A 348 22.77 -5.17 -12.61
N LYS A 349 22.92 -6.09 -11.65
CA LYS A 349 24.15 -6.34 -10.89
C LYS A 349 25.37 -6.60 -11.78
N LYS A 350 25.20 -7.20 -12.96
CA LYS A 350 26.29 -7.43 -13.92
C LYS A 350 26.89 -6.12 -14.40
N HIS A 351 26.07 -5.09 -14.62
CA HIS A 351 26.56 -3.76 -14.98
C HIS A 351 27.30 -3.08 -13.83
N ASP A 352 26.86 -3.26 -12.57
CA ASP A 352 27.58 -2.76 -11.39
C ASP A 352 28.97 -3.39 -11.29
N LEU A 353 29.08 -4.71 -11.48
CA LEU A 353 30.35 -5.43 -11.44
C LEU A 353 31.29 -5.03 -12.59
N GLN A 354 30.76 -4.84 -13.80
CA GLN A 354 31.55 -4.38 -14.96
C GLN A 354 32.09 -2.96 -14.76
N LYS A 355 31.24 -2.05 -14.27
CA LYS A 355 31.62 -0.65 -14.01
C LYS A 355 32.39 -0.46 -12.71
N LYS A 356 32.49 -1.50 -11.86
CA LYS A 356 33.11 -1.44 -10.54
C LYS A 356 32.52 -0.33 -9.65
N GLN A 357 31.22 -0.06 -9.83
CA GLN A 357 30.50 1.00 -9.12
C GLN A 357 29.03 0.60 -9.04
N THR A 358 28.39 0.87 -7.90
CA THR A 358 26.95 0.68 -7.70
C THR A 358 26.31 1.99 -7.21
N GLN A 359 25.02 2.13 -7.44
CA GLN A 359 24.17 3.22 -6.91
C GLN A 359 23.11 2.67 -5.94
N ARG A 360 23.20 1.37 -5.60
CA ARG A 360 22.32 0.72 -4.63
C ARG A 360 22.61 1.25 -3.23
N ASN A 361 21.56 1.39 -2.44
CA ASN A 361 21.65 1.75 -1.04
C ASN A 361 21.39 0.55 -0.12
N VAL A 362 20.77 -0.51 -0.65
CA VAL A 362 20.41 -1.70 0.12
C VAL A 362 21.19 -2.92 -0.39
N PHE A 363 21.87 -3.61 0.53
CA PHE A 363 22.69 -4.78 0.23
C PHE A 363 22.28 -5.96 1.11
N ARG A 364 22.17 -7.15 0.51
CA ARG A 364 21.81 -8.38 1.23
C ARG A 364 23.07 -9.17 1.61
N CYS A 365 23.19 -9.46 2.91
CA CYS A 365 24.23 -10.33 3.45
C CYS A 365 23.63 -11.66 3.94
N HIS A 366 24.15 -12.79 3.45
CA HIS A 366 23.76 -14.10 3.97
C HIS A 366 24.73 -14.57 5.05
N VAL A 367 24.17 -14.99 6.19
CA VAL A 367 24.93 -15.41 7.38
C VAL A 367 24.85 -16.92 7.54
N PHE A 368 25.97 -17.62 7.32
CA PHE A 368 26.07 -19.07 7.46
C PHE A 368 26.90 -19.47 8.68
N GLY A 369 26.59 -20.62 9.27
CA GLY A 369 27.31 -21.20 10.39
C GLY A 369 26.50 -22.32 11.02
N ILE A 370 27.15 -23.19 11.79
CA ILE A 370 26.47 -24.29 12.49
C ILE A 370 25.46 -23.78 13.55
N THR A 371 24.58 -24.66 14.00
CA THR A 371 23.73 -24.39 15.17
C THR A 371 24.60 -24.02 16.38
N GLY A 372 24.24 -22.94 17.07
CA GLY A 372 25.01 -22.45 18.22
C GLY A 372 26.26 -21.63 17.90
N SER A 373 26.60 -21.38 16.62
CA SER A 373 27.81 -20.61 16.26
C SER A 373 27.74 -19.10 16.57
N GLY A 374 26.59 -18.60 17.01
CA GLY A 374 26.40 -17.18 17.35
C GLY A 374 25.75 -16.32 16.26
N LYS A 375 25.18 -16.90 15.20
CA LYS A 375 24.50 -16.17 14.10
C LYS A 375 23.43 -15.19 14.59
N THR A 376 22.55 -15.63 15.48
CA THR A 376 21.47 -14.79 16.03
C THR A 376 22.03 -13.62 16.84
N GLY A 377 23.04 -13.87 17.68
CA GLY A 377 23.71 -12.82 18.44
C GLY A 377 24.42 -11.81 17.52
N PHE A 378 24.96 -12.27 16.38
CA PHE A 378 25.53 -11.38 15.36
C PHE A 378 24.48 -10.46 14.73
N LEU A 379 23.32 -11.00 14.34
CA LEU A 379 22.20 -10.20 13.80
C LEU A 379 21.66 -9.20 14.84
N GLN A 380 21.48 -9.63 16.09
CA GLN A 380 20.99 -8.75 17.17
C GLN A 380 22.02 -7.69 17.57
N GLY A 381 23.32 -8.01 17.51
CA GLY A 381 24.37 -7.04 17.74
C GLY A 381 24.44 -5.94 16.68
N PHE A 382 23.96 -6.18 15.45
CA PHE A 382 23.76 -5.12 14.46
C PHE A 382 22.76 -4.05 14.94
N LEU A 383 21.69 -4.51 15.59
CA LEU A 383 20.66 -3.67 16.21
C LEU A 383 21.12 -3.05 17.54
N GLY A 384 22.37 -3.32 17.97
CA GLY A 384 22.93 -2.82 19.23
C GLY A 384 22.47 -3.59 20.47
N ARG A 385 21.89 -4.78 20.30
CA ARG A 385 21.37 -5.60 21.41
C ARG A 385 22.40 -6.63 21.90
N ASN A 386 22.36 -6.88 23.20
CA ASN A 386 23.13 -7.95 23.86
C ASN A 386 22.31 -9.27 23.89
N LEU A 387 22.93 -10.37 24.33
CA LEU A 387 22.47 -11.78 24.23
C LEU A 387 21.15 -12.18 24.95
N VAL A 388 20.18 -11.29 25.12
CA VAL A 388 18.98 -11.55 25.94
C VAL A 388 17.69 -11.55 25.12
N VAL A 389 17.59 -12.34 24.05
CA VAL A 389 16.27 -12.69 23.48
C VAL A 389 16.32 -14.02 22.68
N ASN A 390 15.32 -14.88 22.88
CA ASN A 390 15.07 -16.10 22.09
C ASN A 390 14.21 -15.78 20.85
N PHE A 391 14.54 -16.38 19.70
CA PHE A 391 13.71 -16.29 18.49
C PHE A 391 13.69 -17.60 17.67
N ASP A 392 12.59 -17.77 16.95
CA ASP A 392 12.31 -18.83 15.98
C ASP A 392 12.91 -18.51 14.59
N PHE A 393 13.22 -19.57 13.86
CA PHE A 393 14.08 -19.56 12.67
C PHE A 393 13.32 -19.21 11.38
N LEU A 394 13.97 -18.42 10.52
CA LEU A 394 13.59 -18.31 9.10
C LEU A 394 14.16 -19.50 8.31
N SER A 395 13.32 -20.10 7.47
CA SER A 395 13.63 -21.24 6.60
C SER A 395 14.26 -20.83 5.27
N GLU A 396 14.84 -21.83 4.59
CA GLU A 396 15.61 -21.79 3.35
C GLU A 396 14.97 -20.99 2.21
N THR A 397 15.75 -20.13 1.53
CA THR A 397 15.95 -20.18 0.06
C THR A 397 16.94 -19.11 -0.47
N GLU A 398 17.47 -19.44 -1.65
CA GLU A 398 18.34 -18.69 -2.58
C GLU A 398 19.70 -18.21 -2.07
N LEU A 399 20.78 -18.76 -2.65
CA LEU A 399 22.18 -18.37 -2.36
C LEU A 399 22.58 -16.99 -2.94
N SER A 400 21.64 -16.25 -3.57
CA SER A 400 21.93 -14.96 -4.19
C SER A 400 22.04 -13.85 -3.15
N CYS A 401 23.23 -13.30 -2.93
CA CYS A 401 23.47 -12.17 -2.04
C CYS A 401 24.60 -11.27 -2.56
N ASP A 402 24.75 -10.11 -1.95
CA ASP A 402 25.83 -9.17 -2.26
C ASP A 402 27.11 -9.50 -1.51
N ILE A 403 26.98 -10.14 -0.34
CA ILE A 403 28.12 -10.61 0.46
C ILE A 403 27.76 -11.81 1.32
N VAL A 404 28.71 -12.72 1.50
CA VAL A 404 28.57 -13.89 2.38
C VAL A 404 29.34 -13.68 3.68
N CYS A 405 28.66 -13.91 4.79
CA CYS A 405 29.22 -13.92 6.14
C CYS A 405 29.28 -15.36 6.65
N LEU A 406 30.48 -15.91 6.80
CA LEU A 406 30.71 -17.26 7.31
C LEU A 406 31.12 -17.17 8.79
N ILE A 407 30.27 -17.64 9.70
CA ILE A 407 30.45 -17.53 11.15
C ILE A 407 30.79 -18.88 11.76
N TYR A 408 31.97 -18.95 12.38
CA TYR A 408 32.37 -20.08 13.23
C TYR A 408 32.57 -19.61 14.68
N ASP A 409 32.49 -20.54 15.62
CA ASP A 409 32.60 -20.31 17.06
C ASP A 409 34.01 -20.69 17.52
N VAL A 410 34.75 -19.73 18.09
CA VAL A 410 36.14 -19.97 18.53
C VAL A 410 36.26 -21.02 19.63
N SER A 411 35.20 -21.22 20.42
CA SER A 411 35.14 -22.21 21.51
C SER A 411 34.75 -23.60 21.02
N ASN A 412 34.24 -23.73 19.79
CA ASN A 412 33.83 -25.00 19.21
C ASN A 412 34.84 -25.46 18.13
N PRO A 413 35.57 -26.57 18.35
CA PRO A 413 36.64 -27.00 17.44
C PRO A 413 36.14 -27.46 16.06
N CYS A 414 34.87 -27.85 15.92
CA CYS A 414 34.33 -28.37 14.65
C CYS A 414 33.57 -27.31 13.85
N SER A 415 33.38 -26.10 14.41
CA SER A 415 32.50 -25.10 13.81
C SER A 415 33.05 -24.50 12.51
N PHE A 416 34.37 -24.39 12.38
CA PHE A 416 35.02 -23.85 11.18
C PHE A 416 34.90 -24.77 9.97
N GLU A 417 34.86 -26.09 10.16
CA GLU A 417 34.74 -27.06 9.06
C GLU A 417 33.51 -26.77 8.20
N TYR A 418 32.37 -26.47 8.83
CA TYR A 418 31.14 -26.11 8.14
C TYR A 418 31.30 -24.88 7.24
N CYS A 419 31.94 -23.82 7.74
CA CYS A 419 32.21 -22.61 6.95
C CYS A 419 33.06 -22.93 5.73
N ALA A 420 34.08 -23.79 5.90
CA ALA A 420 34.93 -24.22 4.79
C ALA A 420 34.18 -25.07 3.76
N GLN A 421 33.30 -25.97 4.20
CA GLN A 421 32.45 -26.79 3.33
C GLN A 421 31.50 -25.92 2.50
N ILE A 422 30.76 -25.00 3.15
CA ILE A 422 29.83 -24.08 2.48
C ILE A 422 30.56 -23.19 1.46
N PHE A 423 31.70 -22.62 1.84
CA PHE A 423 32.51 -21.82 0.91
C PHE A 423 32.92 -22.64 -0.32
N LYS A 424 33.47 -23.84 -0.11
CA LYS A 424 33.94 -24.69 -1.20
C LYS A 424 32.80 -25.11 -2.13
N GLN A 425 31.64 -25.41 -1.57
CA GLN A 425 30.51 -25.93 -2.33
C GLN A 425 29.80 -24.86 -3.16
N TYR A 426 29.69 -23.63 -2.63
CA TYR A 426 28.81 -22.61 -3.22
C TYR A 426 29.50 -21.31 -3.63
N PHE A 427 30.64 -20.96 -3.02
CA PHE A 427 31.22 -19.62 -3.15
C PHE A 427 32.67 -19.59 -3.66
N MET A 428 33.34 -20.75 -3.81
CA MET A 428 34.73 -20.81 -4.28
C MET A 428 34.92 -20.17 -5.66
N ASP A 429 34.02 -20.48 -6.59
CA ASP A 429 34.04 -19.96 -7.96
C ASP A 429 33.05 -18.79 -8.17
N SER A 430 32.46 -18.30 -7.08
CA SER A 430 31.52 -17.18 -7.12
C SER A 430 32.24 -15.84 -7.15
N LYS A 431 31.60 -14.84 -7.76
CA LYS A 431 32.04 -13.43 -7.69
C LYS A 431 31.59 -12.75 -6.39
N THR A 432 30.80 -13.42 -5.57
CA THR A 432 30.30 -12.87 -4.31
C THR A 432 31.42 -12.82 -3.26
N PRO A 433 31.73 -11.65 -2.70
CA PRO A 433 32.73 -11.53 -1.64
C PRO A 433 32.32 -12.34 -0.40
N CYS A 434 33.31 -12.96 0.25
CA CYS A 434 33.12 -13.76 1.46
C CYS A 434 33.98 -13.21 2.60
N MET A 435 33.42 -13.13 3.79
CA MET A 435 34.16 -12.78 5.01
C MET A 435 33.92 -13.83 6.10
N LEU A 436 35.01 -14.25 6.75
CA LEU A 436 34.97 -15.19 7.86
C LEU A 436 34.95 -14.44 9.20
N ILE A 437 34.02 -14.79 10.08
CA ILE A 437 33.87 -14.22 11.42
C ILE A 437 34.17 -15.30 12.46
N ALA A 438 35.08 -14.97 13.37
CA ALA A 438 35.41 -15.74 14.56
C ALA A 438 34.53 -15.23 15.72
N ALA A 439 33.34 -15.81 15.87
CA ALA A 439 32.36 -15.41 16.87
C ALA A 439 32.69 -15.94 18.27
N LYS A 440 32.08 -15.32 19.29
CA LYS A 440 32.31 -15.58 20.72
C LYS A 440 33.77 -15.37 21.11
N SER A 441 34.41 -14.33 20.58
CA SER A 441 35.82 -14.01 20.84
C SER A 441 36.12 -13.65 22.30
N ASP A 442 35.10 -13.54 23.15
CA ASP A 442 35.21 -13.46 24.61
C ASP A 442 35.56 -14.80 25.27
N LEU A 443 35.35 -15.92 24.59
CA LEU A 443 35.67 -17.26 25.06
C LEU A 443 37.09 -17.69 24.66
N PRO A 444 37.72 -18.64 25.40
CA PRO A 444 39.02 -19.17 25.03
C PRO A 444 39.01 -19.83 23.64
N GLU A 445 39.92 -19.40 22.76
CA GLU A 445 40.05 -19.94 21.41
C GLU A 445 40.58 -21.39 21.44
N THR A 446 39.84 -22.29 20.81
CA THR A 446 40.21 -23.70 20.66
C THR A 446 40.75 -23.98 19.27
N LYS A 447 41.68 -24.94 19.17
CA LYS A 447 42.24 -25.35 17.88
C LYS A 447 41.14 -25.98 17.02
N GLN A 448 40.86 -25.36 15.88
CA GLN A 448 39.87 -25.84 14.92
C GLN A 448 40.33 -27.17 14.28
N GLN A 449 39.47 -28.18 14.32
CA GLN A 449 39.67 -29.51 13.76
C GLN A 449 39.38 -29.51 12.26
N TYR A 450 40.26 -28.88 11.50
CA TYR A 450 40.23 -28.87 10.04
C TYR A 450 41.64 -28.97 9.48
N CYS A 451 41.77 -29.34 8.20
CA CYS A 451 43.08 -29.60 7.57
C CYS A 451 43.99 -28.36 7.44
N MET A 452 43.49 -27.16 7.76
CA MET A 452 44.25 -25.90 7.83
C MET A 452 43.60 -24.96 8.85
N THR A 453 44.35 -23.99 9.35
CA THR A 453 43.79 -22.96 10.24
C THR A 453 42.85 -21.99 9.50
N PRO A 454 41.92 -21.32 10.21
CA PRO A 454 41.05 -20.29 9.61
C PRO A 454 41.83 -19.19 8.86
N LEU A 455 42.97 -18.76 9.40
CA LEU A 455 43.83 -17.75 8.78
C LEU A 455 44.48 -18.26 7.48
N GLU A 456 45.00 -19.48 7.49
CA GLU A 456 45.59 -20.11 6.29
C GLU A 456 44.54 -20.32 5.21
N PHE A 457 43.32 -20.69 5.58
CA PHE A 457 42.19 -20.84 4.66
C PHE A 457 41.85 -19.50 3.99
N CYS A 458 41.70 -18.42 4.77
CA CYS A 458 41.47 -17.08 4.22
C CYS A 458 42.59 -16.66 3.26
N ARG A 459 43.85 -16.87 3.63
CA ARG A 459 45.00 -16.54 2.78
C ARG A 459 45.01 -17.34 1.48
N LYS A 460 44.73 -18.65 1.55
CA LYS A 460 44.67 -19.55 0.39
C LYS A 460 43.59 -19.12 -0.60
N HIS A 461 42.45 -18.67 -0.10
CA HIS A 461 41.29 -18.30 -0.90
C HIS A 461 41.13 -16.79 -1.12
N LYS A 462 42.18 -15.99 -0.84
CA LYS A 462 42.22 -14.52 -1.02
C LYS A 462 41.07 -13.77 -0.30
N MET A 463 40.60 -14.32 0.80
CA MET A 463 39.62 -13.65 1.68
C MET A 463 40.33 -12.77 2.72
N PRO A 464 39.64 -11.76 3.29
CA PRO A 464 40.14 -11.06 4.46
C PRO A 464 40.47 -12.03 5.62
N PRO A 465 41.43 -11.70 6.50
CA PRO A 465 41.68 -12.47 7.71
C PRO A 465 40.40 -12.66 8.54
N PRO A 466 40.27 -13.75 9.33
CA PRO A 466 39.12 -13.95 10.20
C PRO A 466 38.91 -12.74 11.11
N GLN A 467 37.68 -12.22 11.17
CA GLN A 467 37.34 -11.06 12.00
C GLN A 467 36.77 -11.54 13.34
N SER A 468 37.41 -11.19 14.46
CA SER A 468 36.92 -11.52 15.80
C SER A 468 35.67 -10.71 16.14
N TYR A 469 34.67 -11.38 16.71
CA TYR A 469 33.41 -10.75 17.10
C TYR A 469 32.84 -11.36 18.39
N THR A 470 32.27 -10.51 19.24
CA THR A 470 31.41 -10.93 20.34
C THR A 470 30.27 -9.93 20.52
N CYS A 471 29.11 -10.46 20.93
CA CYS A 471 27.94 -9.70 21.37
C CYS A 471 27.74 -9.81 22.90
N ASN A 472 28.65 -10.49 23.60
CA ASN A 472 28.68 -10.59 25.05
C ASN A 472 29.51 -9.44 25.63
N THR A 473 28.98 -8.22 25.54
CA THR A 473 29.66 -7.00 25.96
C THR A 473 28.82 -6.22 26.96
N ALA A 474 29.48 -5.50 27.88
CA ALA A 474 28.78 -4.64 28.86
C ALA A 474 28.08 -3.43 28.19
N VAL A 475 28.53 -3.05 26.99
CA VAL A 475 27.98 -1.99 26.15
C VAL A 475 27.55 -2.56 24.81
N ALA A 476 26.91 -1.74 23.96
CA ALA A 476 26.50 -2.14 22.62
C ALA A 476 27.68 -2.73 21.81
N PRO A 477 27.48 -3.84 21.06
CA PRO A 477 28.55 -4.47 20.27
C PRO A 477 29.15 -3.53 19.22
N SER A 478 30.43 -3.70 18.89
CA SER A 478 31.10 -2.91 17.85
C SER A 478 30.43 -3.10 16.49
N LYS A 479 30.23 -2.00 15.76
CA LYS A 479 29.66 -1.99 14.41
C LYS A 479 30.68 -2.13 13.28
N ASP A 480 31.98 -2.21 13.60
CA ASP A 480 33.06 -2.20 12.60
C ASP A 480 32.97 -3.34 11.59
N ILE A 481 32.52 -4.52 12.01
CA ILE A 481 32.35 -5.68 11.13
C ILE A 481 31.22 -5.46 10.13
N PHE A 482 30.11 -4.82 10.53
CA PHE A 482 29.03 -4.51 9.60
C PHE A 482 29.46 -3.44 8.58
N ILE A 483 30.26 -2.46 9.00
CA ILE A 483 30.89 -1.49 8.07
C ILE A 483 31.77 -2.22 7.04
N LYS A 484 32.58 -3.19 7.48
CA LYS A 484 33.40 -4.01 6.57
C LYS A 484 32.54 -4.86 5.62
N LEU A 485 31.47 -5.48 6.10
CA LEU A 485 30.52 -6.23 5.27
C LEU A 485 29.95 -5.33 4.18
N THR A 486 29.40 -4.17 4.55
CA THR A 486 28.84 -3.20 3.61
C THR A 486 29.88 -2.71 2.62
N THR A 487 31.11 -2.41 3.07
CA THR A 487 32.19 -1.95 2.20
C THR A 487 32.55 -3.00 1.16
N MET A 488 32.62 -4.27 1.55
CA MET A 488 32.89 -5.38 0.64
C MET A 488 31.73 -5.64 -0.33
N ALA A 489 30.48 -5.43 0.09
CA ALA A 489 29.30 -5.53 -0.79
C ALA A 489 29.28 -4.40 -1.84
N VAL A 490 29.64 -3.17 -1.45
CA VAL A 490 29.72 -2.00 -2.35
C VAL A 490 30.90 -2.13 -3.31
N TYR A 491 32.05 -2.63 -2.83
CA TYR A 491 33.30 -2.72 -3.57
C TYR A 491 33.85 -4.16 -3.64
N PRO A 492 33.16 -5.10 -4.31
CA PRO A 492 33.55 -6.52 -4.32
C PRO A 492 34.89 -6.81 -5.02
N HIS A 493 35.43 -5.83 -5.75
CA HIS A 493 36.68 -5.92 -6.51
C HIS A 493 37.90 -5.39 -5.74
N ILE A 494 37.69 -4.70 -4.60
CA ILE A 494 38.78 -4.11 -3.81
C ILE A 494 39.29 -5.16 -2.82
N THR A 495 40.61 -5.40 -2.83
CA THR A 495 41.20 -6.36 -1.87
C THR A 495 41.43 -5.70 -0.50
N HIS A 496 41.42 -6.49 0.57
CA HIS A 496 41.68 -5.98 1.93
C HIS A 496 43.04 -5.28 2.09
N ALA A 497 44.01 -5.54 1.20
CA ALA A 497 45.30 -4.83 1.16
C ALA A 497 45.14 -3.37 0.70
N ASP A 498 44.21 -3.09 -0.21
CA ASP A 498 43.93 -1.74 -0.73
C ASP A 498 43.12 -0.89 0.26
N LEU A 499 42.26 -1.54 1.06
CA LEU A 499 41.42 -0.91 2.10
C LEU A 499 42.22 -0.36 3.30
N LYS A 500 43.44 -0.87 3.55
CA LYS A 500 44.35 -0.34 4.58
C LYS A 500 45.14 0.89 4.12
N SER A 501 45.09 1.26 2.84
CA SER A 501 45.80 2.42 2.32
C SER A 501 45.12 3.72 2.75
N SER A 502 45.84 4.64 3.40
CA SER A 502 45.29 5.94 3.85
C SER A 502 44.74 6.80 2.71
N THR A 503 45.16 6.54 1.47
CA THR A 503 44.66 7.21 0.26
C THR A 503 43.23 6.80 -0.10
N PHE A 504 42.73 5.63 0.35
CA PHE A 504 41.35 5.20 0.10
C PHE A 504 40.36 6.01 0.96
N TRP A 505 40.61 6.14 2.26
CA TRP A 505 39.79 6.96 3.16
C TRP A 505 39.83 8.44 2.81
N LEU A 506 40.94 8.95 2.28
CA LEU A 506 41.04 10.31 1.75
C LEU A 506 40.18 10.52 0.50
N ARG A 507 40.07 9.52 -0.39
CA ARG A 507 39.21 9.60 -1.58
C ARG A 507 37.73 9.39 -1.27
N ALA A 508 37.41 8.50 -0.34
CA ALA A 508 36.04 8.25 0.14
C ALA A 508 35.49 9.45 0.94
N SER A 509 36.32 10.07 1.79
CA SER A 509 35.93 11.27 2.55
C SER A 509 35.78 12.51 1.68
N VAL A 510 36.65 12.71 0.67
CA VAL A 510 36.51 13.81 -0.30
C VAL A 510 35.23 13.65 -1.13
N GLY A 511 34.89 12.43 -1.58
CA GLY A 511 33.64 12.17 -2.29
C GLY A 511 32.38 12.49 -1.46
N ALA A 512 32.34 12.02 -0.21
CA ALA A 512 31.23 12.29 0.70
C ALA A 512 31.09 13.77 1.07
N THR A 513 32.21 14.46 1.28
CA THR A 513 32.22 15.90 1.63
C THR A 513 31.79 16.76 0.45
N VAL A 514 32.19 16.42 -0.78
CA VAL A 514 31.76 17.13 -1.99
C VAL A 514 30.27 16.94 -2.24
N CYS A 515 29.72 15.73 -2.05
CA CYS A 515 28.29 15.48 -2.16
C CYS A 515 27.48 16.21 -1.08
N ALA A 516 27.94 16.23 0.17
CA ALA A 516 27.28 16.97 1.26
C ALA A 516 27.33 18.49 1.04
N MET A 517 28.45 19.02 0.55
CA MET A 517 28.60 20.44 0.23
C MET A 517 27.73 20.86 -0.96
N LEU A 518 27.64 20.03 -2.00
CA LEU A 518 26.75 20.27 -3.15
C LEU A 518 25.27 20.17 -2.76
N GLY A 519 24.91 19.19 -1.93
CA GLY A 519 23.55 19.05 -1.38
C GLY A 519 23.16 20.25 -0.50
N PHE A 520 24.06 20.70 0.39
CA PHE A 520 23.85 21.88 1.22
C PHE A 520 23.78 23.18 0.40
N ALA A 521 24.62 23.32 -0.62
CA ALA A 521 24.61 24.48 -1.52
C ALA A 521 23.32 24.52 -2.38
N MET A 522 22.84 23.38 -2.88
CA MET A 522 21.54 23.28 -3.57
C MET A 522 20.38 23.59 -2.62
N TYR A 523 20.39 23.02 -1.41
CA TYR A 523 19.40 23.31 -0.37
C TYR A 523 19.33 24.81 -0.06
N ARG A 524 20.48 25.49 0.08
CA ARG A 524 20.54 26.94 0.31
C ARG A 524 20.13 27.78 -0.91
N ALA A 525 20.35 27.28 -2.13
CA ALA A 525 19.94 27.95 -3.35
C ALA A 525 18.43 27.83 -3.61
N LEU A 526 17.82 26.70 -3.22
CA LEU A 526 16.38 26.44 -3.34
C LEU A 526 15.56 27.14 -2.25
N LEU A 527 16.15 27.43 -1.09
CA LEU A 527 15.50 28.12 0.03
C LEU A 527 15.73 29.64 0.07
N ARG A 528 16.37 30.24 -0.94
CA ARG A 528 16.37 31.70 -1.05
C ARG A 528 14.99 32.15 -1.57
N PRO A 529 14.21 32.90 -0.79
CA PRO A 529 12.97 33.48 -1.30
C PRO A 529 13.32 34.44 -2.44
N ARG A 530 12.60 34.32 -3.55
CA ARG A 530 12.53 35.38 -4.56
C ARG A 530 11.58 36.47 -4.08
#